data_AF-A0A6M5FIP2-F1
#
_entry.id   AF-A0A6M5FIP2-F1
#
_cell.length_a   1.000
_cell.length_b   1.000
_cell.length_c   1.000
_cell.angle_alpha   90.00
_cell.angle_beta   90.00
_cell.angle_gamma   90.00
#
_symmetry.space_group_name_H-M   'P 1'
#
loop_
_entity.id
_entity.type
_entity.pdbx_description
1 polymer ?
#
loop_
_entity_poly.entity_id
_entity_poly.type
_entity_poly.pdbx_seq_one_letter_code
_entity_poly.pdbx_strand_id
1 'polypeptide(L)' 'MAINRMFLYTTHLLQSFKLLVPDGTVLQSHHPRDLEFKSPVTMPPAFKCKMVPRNADEKS' A
#
# COMPACT_ATOMS: atom_id res chain seq x y z
N MET A 1 12.39 -8.63 15.00
CA MET A 1 12.10 -9.38 13.74
C MET A 1 11.12 -8.66 12.81
N ALA A 2 10.12 -7.91 13.30
CA ALA A 2 9.16 -7.19 12.44
C ALA A 2 9.80 -6.10 11.57
N ILE A 3 10.73 -5.31 12.14
CA ILE A 3 11.42 -4.22 11.45
C ILE A 3 12.15 -4.71 10.19
N ASN A 4 12.95 -5.77 10.31
CA ASN A 4 13.71 -6.31 9.18
C ASN A 4 12.79 -6.78 8.04
N ARG A 5 11.70 -7.46 8.38
CA ARG A 5 10.72 -7.92 7.38
C ARG A 5 10.04 -6.73 6.70
N MET A 6 9.53 -5.78 7.48
CA MET A 6 8.90 -4.58 6.92
C MET A 6 9.86 -3.80 6.02
N PHE A 7 11.11 -3.62 6.44
CA PHE A 7 12.12 -2.91 5.66
C PHE A 7 12.38 -3.60 4.32
N LEU A 8 12.68 -4.90 4.34
CA LEU A 8 13.01 -5.64 3.11
C LEU A 8 11.82 -5.70 2.14
N TYR A 9 10.60 -5.95 2.63
CA TYR A 9 9.42 -5.98 1.77
C TYR A 9 9.09 -4.61 1.20
N THR A 10 9.14 -3.55 2.02
CA THR A 10 8.75 -2.20 1.58
C THR A 10 9.77 -1.64 0.59
N THR A 11 11.06 -1.81 0.85
CA THR A 11 12.11 -1.32 -0.05
C THR A 11 12.07 -2.03 -1.40
N HIS A 12 11.98 -3.36 -1.41
CA HIS A 12 11.87 -4.13 -2.65
C HIS A 12 10.61 -3.75 -3.45
N LEU A 13 9.45 -3.64 -2.78
CA LEU A 13 8.19 -3.26 -3.42
C LEU A 13 8.29 -1.89 -4.12
N LEU A 14 8.83 -0.88 -3.42
CA LEU A 14 8.92 0.49 -3.93
C LEU A 14 10.01 0.66 -5.00
N GLN A 15 11.07 -0.16 -4.96
CA GLN A 15 12.11 -0.19 -5.99
C GLN A 15 11.64 -0.82 -7.29
N SER A 16 10.81 -1.85 -7.23
CA SER A 16 10.37 -2.58 -8.42
C SER A 16 9.08 -2.02 -9.04
N PHE A 17 8.19 -1.41 -8.24
CA PHE A 17 6.85 -1.03 -8.70
C PHE A 17 6.51 0.44 -8.39
N LYS A 18 5.66 1.02 -9.24
CA LYS A 18 4.87 2.23 -8.98
C LYS A 18 3.50 1.76 -8.48
N LEU A 19 3.06 2.28 -7.33
CA LEU A 19 1.74 2.04 -6.77
C LEU A 19 0.82 3.17 -7.21
N LEU A 20 -0.22 2.84 -7.96
CA LEU A 20 -1.21 3.79 -8.46
C LEU A 20 -2.55 3.53 -7.80
N VAL A 21 -3.22 4.60 -7.40
CA VAL A 21 -4.62 4.54 -6.96
C VAL A 21 -5.51 4.47 -8.20
N PRO A 22 -6.43 3.50 -8.32
CA PRO A 22 -7.33 3.41 -9.46
C PRO A 22 -8.18 4.67 -9.62
N ASP A 23 -8.53 5.03 -10.85
CA ASP A 23 -9.36 6.20 -11.12
C ASP A 23 -10.74 6.06 -10.45
N GLY A 24 -11.23 7.14 -9.86
CA GLY A 24 -12.51 7.17 -9.13
C GLY A 24 -12.46 6.56 -7.73
N THR A 25 -11.31 6.11 -7.24
CA THR A 25 -11.18 5.64 -5.85
C THR A 25 -11.11 6.83 -4.90
N VAL A 26 -12.05 6.92 -3.96
CA VAL A 26 -11.99 7.89 -2.87
C VAL A 26 -10.99 7.41 -1.83
N LEU A 27 -10.01 8.23 -1.49
CA LEU A 27 -9.08 7.94 -0.40
C LEU A 27 -9.86 7.91 0.91
N GLN A 28 -9.72 6.82 1.66
CA GLN A 28 -10.40 6.68 2.94
C GLN A 28 -9.73 7.55 4.00
N SER A 29 -10.54 8.04 4.94
CA SER A 29 -10.03 8.78 6.09
C SER A 29 -9.10 7.90 6.91
N HIS A 30 -7.93 8.45 7.27
CA HIS A 30 -6.97 7.81 8.18
C HIS A 30 -7.15 8.32 9.62
N HIS A 31 -8.23 9.04 9.91
CA HIS A 31 -8.45 9.60 11.23
C HIS A 31 -8.73 8.47 12.24
N PRO A 32 -8.04 8.42 13.40
CA PRO A 32 -8.17 7.30 14.35
C PRO A 32 -9.60 7.08 14.87
N ARG A 33 -10.44 8.12 14.85
CA ARG A 33 -11.84 8.06 15.27
C ARG A 33 -12.73 7.30 14.28
N ASP A 34 -12.31 7.15 13.04
CA ASP A 34 -13.09 6.50 11.98
C ASP A 34 -12.75 5.01 11.85
N LEU A 35 -11.82 4.51 12.65
CA LEU A 35 -11.37 3.11 12.65
C LEU A 35 -12.21 2.29 13.64
N GLU A 36 -13.01 1.35 13.13
CA GLU A 36 -13.75 0.41 13.98
C GLU A 36 -12.81 -0.64 14.60
N PHE A 37 -12.69 -0.63 15.93
CA PHE A 37 -11.87 -1.60 16.67
C PHE A 37 -12.63 -2.91 16.92
N LYS A 38 -12.77 -3.74 15.88
CA LYS A 38 -13.39 -5.08 15.98
C LYS A 38 -12.38 -6.22 16.26
N SER A 39 -11.09 -5.91 16.29
CA SER A 39 -9.98 -6.87 16.34
C SER A 39 -8.89 -6.40 17.31
N PRO A 40 -8.13 -7.30 17.96
CA PRO A 40 -6.97 -6.94 18.79
C PRO A 40 -5.87 -6.21 18.01
N VAL A 41 -5.93 -6.23 16.67
CA VAL A 41 -5.06 -5.47 15.78
C VAL A 41 -5.92 -4.58 14.89
N THR A 42 -5.62 -3.28 14.89
CA THR A 42 -6.22 -2.30 13.98
C THR A 42 -5.72 -2.54 12.57
N MET A 43 -6.62 -2.92 11.68
CA MET A 43 -6.33 -3.08 10.26
C MET A 43 -6.84 -1.85 9.50
N PRO A 44 -6.09 -1.37 8.48
CA PRO A 44 -6.63 -0.36 7.59
C PRO A 44 -7.84 -0.92 6.84
N PRO A 45 -8.78 -0.06 6.42
CA PRO A 45 -9.87 -0.49 5.56
C PRO A 45 -9.38 -1.13 4.25
N ALA A 46 -10.21 -1.99 3.67
CA ALA A 46 -9.89 -2.62 2.40
C ALA A 46 -9.69 -1.57 1.30
N PHE A 47 -8.51 -1.60 0.67
CA PHE A 47 -8.07 -0.69 -0.38
C PHE A 47 -7.54 -1.49 -1.56
N LYS A 48 -7.79 -1.00 -2.78
CA LYS A 48 -7.26 -1.57 -4.02
C LYS A 48 -6.23 -0.61 -4.61
N CYS A 49 -5.05 -1.11 -4.96
CA CYS A 49 -4.05 -0.41 -5.76
C CYS A 49 -3.76 -1.15 -7.06
N LYS A 50 -3.30 -0.41 -8.06
CA LYS A 50 -2.68 -0.96 -9.26
C LYS A 50 -1.15 -0.90 -9.09
N MET A 51 -0.48 -2.01 -9.31
CA MET A 51 0.98 -2.09 -9.32
C MET A 51 1.48 -2.08 -10.78
N VAL A 52 2.43 -1.21 -11.09
CA VAL A 52 3.05 -1.13 -12.42
C VAL A 52 4.57 -1.27 -12.27
N PRO A 53 5.24 -2.19 -13.00
CA PRO A 53 6.70 -2.31 -12.95
C PRO A 53 7.39 -1.01 -13.39
N ARG A 54 8.40 -0.55 -12.65
CA ARG A 54 9.14 0.68 -12.99
C ARG A 54 9.95 0.54 -14.29
N ASN A 55 10.45 -0.67 -14.58
CA ASN A 55 11.33 -0.92 -15.73
C ASN A 55 10.56 -1.24 -17.02
N ALA A 56 9.22 -1.17 -17.00
CA ALA A 56 8.41 -1.37 -18.21
C ALA A 56 8.53 -0.17 -19.19
N ASP A 57 8.86 1.02 -18.68
CA ASP A 57 9.02 2.25 -19.47
C ASP A 57 10.40 2.32 -20.18
N GLU A 58 11.37 1.46 -19.81
CA GLU A 58 12.76 1.52 -20.32
C GLU A 58 12.98 0.76 -21.65
N LYS A 59 11.92 0.19 -22.25
CA LYS A 59 12.00 -0.63 -23.48
C LYS A 59 11.06 -0.18 -24.62
N SER A 60 10.61 1.07 -24.63
CA SER A 60 9.91 1.67 -25.77
C SER A 60 10.76 2.70 -26.50
#